data_AF-A0A2H3BKK8-F1
#
_entry.id   AF-A0A2H3BKK8-F1
#
_cell.length_a   1.000
_cell.length_b   1.000
_cell.length_c   1.000
_cell.angle_alpha   90.00
_cell.angle_beta   90.00
_cell.angle_gamma   90.00
#
_symmetry.space_group_name_H-M   'P 1'
#
loop_
_entity.id
_entity.type
_entity.pdbx_description
1 polymer ?
#
loop_
_entity_poly.entity_id
_entity_poly.type
_entity_poly.pdbx_seq_one_letter_code
_entity_poly.pdbx_strand_id
1 'polypeptide(L)'
;DFHQFPPVVRAHAALYDSECSTDLSARGHELYWQFDNVILLDEQLRVTDIEWMGLLDRLCSGTCMEEDIDLLNTVTLDSPSCCPTNLDESSWSDAIFITSQNAVHNEWNVEALRQHCIRTGNVLYRSPTEDYRGKTWEELSMKEQLDVVAMMEKKTGHIPDMLEIAIGMKAMVTINIAMELDLANSTRGTIEVLILDPRE
;
A
#
# COMPACT_ATOMS: atom_id res chain seq x y z
N ASP A 1 15.06 -3.50 10.10
CA ASP A 1 15.14 -2.16 10.72
C ASP A 1 14.01 -2.07 11.75
N PHE A 2 14.37 -1.96 13.03
CA PHE A 2 13.41 -1.94 14.14
C PHE A 2 12.77 -0.56 14.37
N HIS A 3 13.22 0.47 13.66
CA HIS A 3 12.63 1.81 13.70
C HIS A 3 11.42 1.96 12.74
N GLN A 4 11.07 0.90 12.00
CA GLN A 4 9.92 0.87 11.09
C GLN A 4 8.64 0.38 11.79
N PHE A 5 7.56 0.21 11.03
CA PHE A 5 6.27 -0.22 11.57
C PHE A 5 6.36 -1.56 12.32
N PRO A 6 5.79 -1.65 13.54
CA PRO A 6 5.71 -2.90 14.26
C PRO A 6 4.74 -3.87 13.57
N PRO A 7 4.73 -5.16 13.96
CA PRO A 7 3.78 -6.13 13.44
C PRO A 7 2.33 -5.65 13.57
N VAL A 8 1.57 -5.79 12.47
CA VAL A 8 0.16 -5.40 12.41
C VAL A 8 -0.65 -6.29 13.37
N VAL A 9 -1.62 -5.71 14.07
CA VAL A 9 -2.57 -6.35 15.01
C VAL A 9 -2.08 -6.55 16.45
N ARG A 10 -0.81 -6.90 16.68
CA ARG A 10 -0.28 -7.11 18.04
C ARG A 10 1.09 -6.48 18.15
N ALA A 11 1.20 -5.41 18.95
CA ALA A 11 2.46 -4.70 19.20
C ALA A 11 3.57 -5.67 19.64
N HIS A 12 3.21 -6.66 20.46
CA HIS A 12 4.12 -7.67 20.98
C HIS A 12 4.25 -8.92 20.11
N ALA A 13 3.72 -8.96 18.89
CA ALA A 13 3.90 -10.14 18.02
C ALA A 13 5.29 -10.23 17.37
N ALA A 14 6.16 -9.27 17.64
CA ALA A 14 7.51 -9.28 17.13
C ALA A 14 8.30 -10.45 17.73
N LEU A 15 9.11 -11.12 16.90
CA LEU A 15 9.90 -12.27 17.35
C LEU A 15 10.93 -11.87 18.43
N TYR A 16 11.41 -10.63 18.41
CA TYR A 16 12.33 -10.11 19.42
C TYR A 16 11.64 -9.69 20.73
N ASP A 17 10.30 -9.67 20.78
CA ASP A 17 9.55 -9.26 21.96
C ASP A 17 9.24 -10.46 22.87
N SER A 18 9.69 -10.38 24.13
CA SER A 18 9.49 -11.43 25.14
C SER A 18 8.09 -11.44 25.75
N GLU A 19 7.28 -10.40 25.53
CA GLU A 19 5.95 -10.24 26.15
C GLU A 19 4.84 -10.99 25.39
N CYS A 20 5.16 -11.64 24.27
CA CYS A 20 4.19 -12.38 23.47
C CYS A 20 3.84 -13.75 24.05
N SER A 21 2.58 -13.94 24.45
CA SER A 21 2.12 -15.07 25.25
C SER A 21 1.73 -16.35 24.47
N THR A 22 1.99 -16.45 23.17
CA THR A 22 1.64 -17.65 22.39
C THR A 22 2.81 -18.64 22.29
N ASP A 23 2.52 -19.95 22.21
CA ASP A 23 3.56 -20.98 22.04
C ASP A 23 4.40 -20.76 20.77
N LEU A 24 3.75 -20.33 19.68
CA LEU A 24 4.44 -19.99 18.43
C LEU A 24 5.36 -18.77 18.57
N SER A 25 4.94 -17.75 19.31
CA SER A 25 5.78 -16.56 19.55
C SER A 25 6.95 -16.88 20.46
N ALA A 26 6.77 -17.73 21.48
CA ALA A 26 7.85 -18.18 22.35
C ALA A 26 8.93 -18.95 21.56
N ARG A 27 8.51 -19.88 20.68
CA ARG A 27 9.44 -20.60 19.78
C ARG A 27 10.13 -19.66 18.79
N GLY A 28 9.38 -18.70 18.24
CA GLY A 28 9.93 -17.69 17.35
C GLY A 28 10.97 -16.79 18.04
N HIS A 29 10.74 -16.44 19.30
CA HIS A 29 11.67 -15.70 20.14
C HIS A 29 12.94 -16.49 20.44
N GLU A 30 12.80 -17.77 20.81
CA GLU A 30 13.95 -18.66 21.02
C GLU A 30 14.80 -18.80 19.75
N LEU A 31 14.18 -18.92 18.58
CA LEU A 31 14.88 -18.94 17.29
C LEU A 31 15.60 -17.60 17.02
N TYR A 32 14.94 -16.47 17.27
CA TYR A 32 15.56 -15.15 17.10
C TYR A 32 16.80 -14.98 17.98
N TRP A 33 16.79 -15.49 19.21
CA TRP A 33 17.95 -15.42 20.12
C TRP A 33 19.11 -16.35 19.76
N GLN A 34 18.92 -17.27 18.82
CA GLN A 34 20.02 -18.11 18.32
C GLN A 34 20.95 -17.36 17.35
N PHE A 35 20.56 -16.19 16.86
CA PHE A 35 21.43 -15.34 16.06
C PHE A 35 22.50 -14.70 16.96
N ASP A 36 23.77 -14.99 16.69
CA ASP A 36 24.95 -14.52 17.44
C ASP A 36 25.69 -13.37 16.74
N ASN A 37 25.40 -13.14 15.45
CA ASN A 37 26.04 -12.14 14.63
C ASN A 37 25.05 -11.02 14.27
N VAL A 38 25.41 -9.78 14.60
CA VAL A 38 24.65 -8.58 14.22
C VAL A 38 25.51 -7.75 13.27
N ILE A 39 24.99 -7.48 12.07
CA ILE A 39 25.62 -6.61 11.08
C ILE A 39 24.82 -5.31 11.02
N LEU A 40 25.45 -4.19 11.33
CA LEU A 40 24.87 -2.86 11.20
C LEU A 40 25.44 -2.21 9.93
N LEU A 41 24.55 -1.78 9.04
CA LEU A 41 24.89 -0.93 7.91
C LEU A 41 24.76 0.52 8.35
N ASP A 42 25.78 1.33 8.11
CA ASP A 42 25.85 2.73 8.54
C ASP A 42 25.72 3.74 7.39
N GLU A 43 26.02 3.34 6.16
CA GLU A 43 25.95 4.21 4.98
C GLU A 43 24.52 4.33 4.43
N GLN A 44 24.00 5.57 4.39
CA GLN A 44 22.72 5.90 3.73
C GLN A 44 22.95 6.24 2.26
N LEU A 45 22.33 5.47 1.36
CA LEU A 45 22.46 5.65 -0.09
C LEU A 45 21.25 6.34 -0.75
N ARG A 46 20.13 6.50 -0.03
CA ARG A 46 18.89 7.05 -0.60
C ARG A 46 18.88 8.58 -0.67
N VAL A 47 19.39 9.24 0.36
CA VAL A 47 19.41 10.70 0.47
C VAL A 47 20.86 11.13 0.67
N THR A 48 21.30 12.12 -0.11
CA THR A 48 22.66 12.67 -0.05
C THR A 48 22.73 14.04 0.62
N ASP A 49 21.57 14.67 0.85
CA ASP A 49 21.48 15.96 1.53
C ASP A 49 21.79 15.80 3.03
N ILE A 50 22.81 16.50 3.51
CA ILE A 50 23.34 16.35 4.86
C ILE A 50 22.35 16.85 5.91
N GLU A 51 21.62 17.92 5.61
CA GLU A 51 20.67 18.53 6.54
C GLU A 51 19.46 17.60 6.71
N TRP A 52 18.94 17.08 5.59
CA TRP A 52 17.85 16.11 5.58
C TRP A 52 18.25 14.76 6.19
N MET A 53 19.47 14.28 5.97
CA MET A 53 19.98 13.08 6.64
C MET A 53 20.01 13.28 8.16
N GLY A 54 20.46 14.44 8.64
CA GLY A 54 20.45 14.76 10.06
C GLY A 54 19.04 14.75 10.66
N LEU A 55 18.06 15.31 9.95
CA LEU A 55 16.65 15.25 10.32
C LEU A 55 16.15 13.80 10.41
N LEU A 56 16.42 12.97 9.39
CA LEU A 56 15.95 11.58 9.36
C LEU A 56 16.54 10.73 10.48
N ASP A 57 17.83 10.92 10.82
CA ASP A 57 18.49 10.24 11.94
C ASP A 57 17.82 10.59 13.28
N ARG A 58 17.59 11.88 13.52
CA ARG A 58 16.88 12.36 14.71
C ARG A 58 15.43 11.88 14.77
N LEU A 59 14.77 11.73 13.62
CA LEU A 59 13.42 11.19 13.54
C LEU A 59 13.39 9.69 13.91
N CYS A 60 14.40 8.92 13.51
CA CYS A 60 14.55 7.51 13.88
C CYS A 60 14.80 7.31 15.38
N SER A 61 15.56 8.21 16.03
CA SER A 61 15.86 8.17 17.47
C SER A 61 14.79 8.85 18.34
N GLY A 62 13.87 9.61 17.74
CA GLY A 62 12.87 10.40 18.46
C GLY A 62 13.45 11.65 19.14
N THR A 63 14.55 12.19 18.64
CA THR A 63 15.25 13.36 19.20
C THR A 63 15.15 14.60 18.30
N CYS A 64 14.01 14.77 17.60
CA CYS A 64 13.78 15.93 16.75
C CYS A 64 13.81 17.25 17.54
N MET A 65 14.34 18.29 16.91
CA MET A 65 14.44 19.65 17.44
C MET A 65 13.44 20.60 16.75
N GLU A 66 13.40 21.87 17.13
CA GLU A 66 12.51 22.85 16.51
C GLU A 66 12.95 23.13 15.06
N GLU A 67 14.26 23.16 14.81
CA GLU A 67 14.86 23.36 13.49
C GLU A 67 14.47 22.23 12.51
N ASP A 68 14.24 21.02 13.02
CA ASP A 68 13.76 19.88 12.23
C ASP A 68 12.33 20.09 11.72
N ILE A 69 11.48 20.67 12.57
CA ILE A 69 10.09 20.98 12.23
C ILE A 69 10.07 22.11 11.20
N ASP A 70 10.92 23.12 11.38
CA ASP A 70 11.07 24.21 10.41
C ASP A 70 11.54 23.68 9.05
N LEU A 71 12.51 22.77 9.04
CA LEU A 71 12.97 22.12 7.80
C LEU A 71 11.85 21.32 7.13
N LEU A 72 11.06 20.53 7.89
CA LEU A 72 9.89 19.82 7.36
C LEU A 72 8.84 20.77 6.78
N ASN A 73 8.61 21.91 7.43
CA ASN A 73 7.64 22.90 6.95
C ASN A 73 8.06 23.52 5.62
N THR A 74 9.35 23.54 5.26
CA THR A 74 9.82 24.07 3.97
C THR A 74 9.36 23.26 2.76
N VAL A 75 9.07 21.96 2.95
CA VAL A 75 8.64 21.06 1.87
C VAL A 75 7.12 20.92 1.77
N THR A 76 6.36 21.69 2.55
CA THR A 76 4.90 21.72 2.45
C THR A 76 4.46 22.68 1.33
N LEU A 77 3.36 22.34 0.64
CA LEU A 77 2.83 23.17 -0.46
C LEU A 77 2.38 24.56 0.00
N ASP A 78 1.99 24.69 1.26
CA ASP A 78 1.54 25.96 1.86
C ASP A 78 2.71 26.83 2.36
N SER A 79 3.95 26.34 2.24
CA SER A 79 5.12 27.04 2.74
C SER A 79 5.45 28.27 1.89
N PRO A 80 5.68 29.46 2.50
CA PRO A 80 6.14 30.64 1.78
C PRO A 80 7.51 30.45 1.10
N SER A 81 8.30 29.50 1.59
CA SER A 81 9.61 29.12 1.03
C SER A 81 9.51 28.04 -0.04
N CYS A 82 8.34 27.43 -0.24
CA CYS A 82 8.12 26.46 -1.32
C CYS A 82 8.23 27.18 -2.67
N CYS A 83 9.06 26.66 -3.56
CA CYS A 83 9.10 27.16 -4.94
C CYS A 83 7.74 26.94 -5.60
N PRO A 84 7.27 27.85 -6.47
CA PRO A 84 6.04 27.65 -7.23
C PRO A 84 6.05 26.29 -7.91
N THR A 85 5.23 25.37 -7.39
CA THR A 85 5.21 23.98 -7.80
C THR A 85 4.11 23.78 -8.82
N ASN A 86 4.50 23.42 -10.05
CA ASN A 86 3.54 23.09 -11.09
C ASN A 86 3.14 21.61 -10.95
N LEU A 87 1.92 21.35 -10.48
CA LEU A 87 1.41 20.01 -10.26
C LEU A 87 1.13 19.22 -11.54
N ASP A 88 1.12 19.90 -12.70
CA ASP A 88 0.94 19.26 -14.01
C ASP A 88 2.26 18.68 -14.56
N GLU A 89 3.40 18.95 -13.92
CA GLU A 89 4.68 18.36 -14.32
C GLU A 89 4.76 16.88 -13.94
N SER A 90 5.42 16.06 -14.78
CA SER A 90 5.51 14.60 -14.58
C SER A 90 6.01 14.17 -13.20
N SER A 91 6.89 14.96 -12.57
CA SER A 91 7.37 14.68 -11.20
C SER A 91 6.27 14.71 -10.15
N TRP A 92 5.16 15.43 -10.42
CA TRP A 92 4.00 15.58 -9.55
C TRP A 92 2.79 14.83 -10.07
N SER A 93 2.53 14.88 -11.37
CA SER A 93 1.37 14.19 -11.97
C SER A 93 1.47 12.67 -11.90
N ASP A 94 2.69 12.13 -11.85
CA ASP A 94 2.97 10.70 -11.69
C ASP A 94 3.43 10.32 -10.27
N ALA A 95 3.37 11.27 -9.32
CA ALA A 95 3.81 11.04 -7.95
C ALA A 95 2.94 10.00 -7.23
N ILE A 96 3.57 9.25 -6.33
CA ILE A 96 2.86 8.28 -5.48
C ILE A 96 2.31 9.03 -4.27
N PHE A 97 0.98 8.97 -4.12
CA PHE A 97 0.32 9.48 -2.92
C PHE A 97 0.39 8.43 -1.79
N ILE A 98 0.88 8.85 -0.62
CA ILE A 98 0.99 8.01 0.57
C ILE A 98 0.06 8.59 1.64
N THR A 99 -0.78 7.73 2.22
CA THR A 99 -1.69 8.10 3.31
C THR A 99 -1.71 7.00 4.36
N SER A 100 -1.99 7.37 5.62
CA SER A 100 -2.08 6.43 6.74
C SER A 100 -3.39 5.63 6.76
N GLN A 101 -4.40 6.05 5.99
CA GLN A 101 -5.73 5.45 6.00
C GLN A 101 -6.10 4.82 4.66
N ASN A 102 -6.49 3.54 4.69
CA ASN A 102 -6.96 2.82 3.51
C ASN A 102 -8.19 3.46 2.86
N ALA A 103 -9.10 4.04 3.65
CA ALA A 103 -10.30 4.71 3.12
C ALA A 103 -9.92 5.89 2.21
N VAL A 104 -9.01 6.75 2.67
CA VAL A 104 -8.51 7.89 1.89
C VAL A 104 -7.75 7.41 0.65
N HIS A 105 -6.95 6.36 0.77
CA HIS A 105 -6.26 5.74 -0.37
C HIS A 105 -7.24 5.27 -1.44
N ASN A 106 -8.32 4.60 -1.03
CA ASN A 106 -9.33 4.07 -1.96
C ASN A 106 -10.09 5.20 -2.66
N GLU A 107 -10.54 6.22 -1.92
CA GLU A 107 -11.20 7.39 -2.50
C GLU A 107 -10.28 8.15 -3.47
N TRP A 108 -9.01 8.31 -3.10
CA TRP A 108 -8.02 8.95 -3.95
C TRP A 108 -7.79 8.19 -5.24
N ASN A 109 -7.65 6.85 -5.18
CA ASN A 109 -7.45 6.04 -6.37
C ASN A 109 -8.65 6.08 -7.32
N VAL A 110 -9.87 6.06 -6.78
CA VAL A 110 -11.10 6.22 -7.56
C VAL A 110 -11.11 7.57 -8.29
N GLU A 111 -10.80 8.65 -7.58
CA GLU A 111 -10.78 9.99 -8.19
C GLU A 111 -9.64 10.15 -9.19
N ALA A 112 -8.44 9.63 -8.87
CA ALA A 112 -7.30 9.63 -9.78
C ALA A 112 -7.60 8.89 -11.10
N LEU A 113 -8.31 7.77 -11.02
CA LEU A 113 -8.76 7.02 -12.20
C LEU A 113 -9.77 7.80 -13.04
N ARG A 114 -10.72 8.49 -12.40
CA ARG A 114 -11.69 9.36 -13.08
C ARG A 114 -11.00 10.51 -13.80
N GLN A 115 -10.10 11.20 -13.12
CA GLN A 115 -9.31 12.29 -13.70
C GLN A 115 -8.44 11.80 -14.86
N HIS A 116 -7.85 10.61 -14.73
CA HIS A 116 -7.12 9.95 -15.81
C HIS A 116 -8.00 9.74 -17.05
N CYS A 117 -9.21 9.20 -16.87
CA CYS A 117 -10.16 9.00 -17.98
C CYS A 117 -10.57 10.32 -18.64
N ILE A 118 -10.83 11.37 -17.84
CA ILE A 118 -11.16 12.71 -18.36
C ILE A 118 -10.02 13.29 -19.20
N ARG A 119 -8.77 13.21 -18.72
CA ARG A 119 -7.61 13.78 -19.42
C ARG A 119 -7.25 13.01 -20.68
N THR A 120 -7.34 11.69 -20.66
CA THR A 120 -6.89 10.82 -21.75
C THR A 120 -8.00 10.52 -22.76
N GLY A 121 -9.27 10.70 -22.38
CA GLY A 121 -10.42 10.24 -23.17
C GLY A 121 -10.62 8.72 -23.12
N ASN A 122 -9.87 8.00 -22.28
CA ASN A 122 -10.02 6.56 -22.13
C ASN A 122 -11.35 6.20 -21.46
N VAL A 123 -11.91 5.06 -21.86
CA VAL A 123 -13.15 4.52 -21.30
C VAL A 123 -12.88 3.94 -19.91
N LEU A 124 -13.72 4.30 -18.95
CA LEU A 124 -13.77 3.68 -17.64
C LEU A 124 -14.64 2.42 -17.72
N TYR A 125 -14.03 1.26 -17.51
CA TYR A 125 -14.70 -0.03 -17.44
C TYR A 125 -15.03 -0.37 -16.00
N ARG A 126 -16.14 -1.08 -15.81
CA ARG A 126 -16.62 -1.56 -14.51
C ARG A 126 -16.82 -3.05 -14.59
N SER A 127 -15.96 -3.80 -13.92
CA SER A 127 -16.04 -5.25 -13.82
C SER A 127 -16.69 -5.59 -12.47
N PRO A 128 -17.95 -6.05 -12.44
CA PRO A 128 -18.56 -6.53 -11.21
C PRO A 128 -17.91 -7.85 -10.78
N THR A 129 -17.89 -8.12 -9.48
CA THR A 129 -17.50 -9.43 -8.95
C THR A 129 -18.62 -10.45 -9.16
N GLU A 130 -18.25 -11.68 -9.52
CA GLU A 130 -19.19 -12.80 -9.64
C GLU A 130 -19.07 -13.72 -8.41
N ASP A 131 -20.14 -13.81 -7.63
CA ASP A 131 -20.18 -14.63 -6.41
C ASP A 131 -20.92 -15.95 -6.63
N TYR A 132 -20.28 -17.05 -6.23
CA TYR A 132 -20.82 -18.41 -6.39
C TYR A 132 -20.70 -19.25 -5.13
N ARG A 133 -21.59 -20.23 -5.00
CA ARG A 133 -21.53 -21.20 -3.90
C ARG A 133 -20.40 -22.21 -4.14
N GLY A 134 -19.35 -22.11 -3.31
CA GLY A 134 -18.29 -23.11 -3.24
C GLY A 134 -17.63 -23.41 -4.59
N LYS A 135 -17.14 -24.63 -4.78
CA LYS A 135 -16.48 -25.05 -6.03
C LYS A 135 -17.46 -25.51 -7.13
N THR A 136 -18.76 -25.54 -6.84
CA THR A 136 -19.78 -26.01 -7.77
C THR A 136 -20.25 -24.92 -8.73
N TRP A 137 -19.83 -23.66 -8.51
CA TRP A 137 -20.20 -22.51 -9.34
C TRP A 137 -21.72 -22.30 -9.44
N GLU A 138 -22.46 -22.72 -8.40
CA GLU A 138 -23.91 -22.51 -8.33
C GLU A 138 -24.22 -21.06 -7.96
N GLU A 139 -25.26 -20.50 -8.58
CA GLU A 139 -25.77 -19.16 -8.24
C GLU A 139 -26.25 -19.09 -6.79
N LEU A 140 -25.97 -17.95 -6.15
CA LEU A 140 -26.44 -17.66 -4.80
C LEU A 140 -27.94 -17.34 -4.80
N SER A 141 -28.66 -17.84 -3.79
CA SER A 141 -30.01 -17.37 -3.51
C SER A 141 -30.00 -15.92 -3.03
N MET A 142 -31.12 -15.19 -3.16
CA MET A 142 -31.21 -13.79 -2.70
C MET A 142 -30.81 -13.59 -1.24
N LYS A 143 -31.06 -14.59 -0.38
CA LYS A 143 -30.64 -14.53 1.02
C LYS A 143 -29.11 -14.59 1.14
N GLU A 144 -28.47 -15.49 0.40
CA GLU A 144 -27.01 -15.61 0.39
C GLU A 144 -26.34 -14.39 -0.24
N GLN A 145 -26.95 -13.80 -1.27
CA GLN A 145 -26.45 -12.54 -1.85
C GLN A 145 -26.47 -11.40 -0.82
N LEU A 146 -27.55 -11.28 -0.03
CA LEU A 146 -27.60 -10.30 1.06
C LEU A 146 -26.54 -10.57 2.14
N ASP A 147 -26.28 -11.84 2.45
CA ASP A 147 -25.23 -12.22 3.39
C ASP A 147 -23.83 -11.86 2.87
N VAL A 148 -23.58 -12.01 1.56
CA VAL A 148 -22.33 -11.61 0.89
C VAL A 148 -22.13 -10.10 0.91
N VAL A 149 -23.16 -9.32 0.53
CA VAL A 149 -23.10 -7.85 0.57
C VAL A 149 -22.83 -7.32 1.98
N ALA A 150 -23.29 -8.02 3.02
CA ALA A 150 -23.03 -7.66 4.41
C ALA A 150 -21.65 -8.12 4.94
N MET A 151 -20.83 -8.82 4.15
CA MET A 151 -19.52 -9.28 4.59
C MET A 151 -18.52 -8.14 4.73
N MET A 152 -17.62 -8.29 5.71
CA MET A 152 -16.44 -7.43 5.82
C MET A 152 -15.41 -7.80 4.75
N GLU A 153 -14.68 -6.82 4.22
CA GLU A 153 -13.64 -7.01 3.18
C GLU A 153 -12.64 -8.13 3.50
N LYS A 154 -12.29 -8.30 4.78
CA LYS A 154 -11.37 -9.36 5.21
C LYS A 154 -11.87 -10.77 4.86
N LYS A 155 -13.20 -10.96 4.79
CA LYS A 155 -13.82 -12.23 4.40
C LYS A 155 -13.94 -12.40 2.88
N THR A 156 -13.87 -11.32 2.11
CA THR A 156 -13.90 -11.33 0.64
C THR A 156 -12.50 -11.37 0.03
N GLY A 157 -11.46 -11.52 0.85
CA GLY A 157 -10.07 -11.46 0.39
C GLY A 157 -9.65 -10.07 -0.08
N HIS A 158 -10.33 -9.02 0.41
CA HIS A 158 -10.15 -7.63 -0.02
C HIS A 158 -10.43 -7.40 -1.52
N ILE A 159 -11.24 -8.27 -2.14
CA ILE A 159 -11.73 -8.06 -3.50
C ILE A 159 -12.92 -7.08 -3.43
N PRO A 160 -12.91 -5.98 -4.21
CA PRO A 160 -14.03 -5.05 -4.27
C PRO A 160 -15.24 -5.68 -4.95
N ASP A 161 -16.43 -5.16 -4.67
CA ASP A 161 -17.68 -5.54 -5.36
C ASP A 161 -17.67 -5.14 -6.84
N MET A 162 -17.05 -4.00 -7.13
CA MET A 162 -16.89 -3.45 -8.47
C MET A 162 -15.45 -2.98 -8.66
N LEU A 163 -14.77 -3.56 -9.63
CA LEU A 163 -13.44 -3.11 -10.05
C LEU A 163 -13.60 -2.08 -11.17
N GLU A 164 -13.20 -0.84 -10.91
CA GLU A 164 -13.06 0.19 -11.94
C GLU A 164 -11.67 0.08 -12.58
N ILE A 165 -11.60 0.05 -13.91
CA ILE A 165 -10.34 -0.11 -14.66
C ILE A 165 -10.36 0.69 -15.97
N ALA A 166 -9.20 1.22 -16.36
CA ALA A 166 -9.03 1.90 -17.64
C ALA A 166 -7.63 1.67 -18.21
N ILE A 167 -7.50 1.77 -19.54
CA ILE A 167 -6.19 1.75 -20.20
C ILE A 167 -5.35 2.94 -19.70
N GLY A 168 -4.07 2.69 -19.43
CA GLY A 168 -3.10 3.64 -18.86
C GLY A 168 -3.14 3.75 -17.33
N MET A 169 -4.09 3.10 -16.64
CA MET A 169 -4.15 3.09 -15.19
C MET A 169 -2.95 2.39 -14.56
N LYS A 170 -2.40 2.95 -13.49
CA LYS A 170 -1.42 2.25 -12.63
C LYS A 170 -2.13 1.26 -11.73
N ALA A 171 -1.67 0.02 -11.73
CA ALA A 171 -2.26 -1.06 -10.95
C ALA A 171 -1.20 -1.79 -10.13
N MET A 172 -1.65 -2.47 -9.09
CA MET A 172 -0.83 -3.33 -8.26
C MET A 172 -1.50 -4.70 -8.17
N VAL A 173 -0.69 -5.75 -8.35
CA VAL A 173 -1.13 -7.13 -8.12
C VAL A 173 -1.27 -7.34 -6.61
N THR A 174 -2.42 -7.84 -6.17
CA THR A 174 -2.74 -8.04 -4.74
C THR A 174 -2.58 -9.49 -4.27
N ILE A 175 -2.40 -10.43 -5.20
CA ILE A 175 -2.27 -11.87 -4.92
C ILE A 175 -1.01 -12.45 -5.57
N ASN A 176 -0.50 -13.53 -5.00
CA ASN A 176 0.61 -14.26 -5.61
C ASN A 176 0.07 -15.13 -6.75
N ILE A 177 0.37 -14.76 -7.99
CA ILE A 177 -0.09 -15.47 -9.18
C ILE A 177 0.99 -16.45 -9.65
N ALA A 178 2.19 -15.92 -9.91
CA ALA A 178 3.34 -16.70 -10.36
C ALA A 178 4.63 -16.06 -9.84
N MET A 179 5.09 -16.50 -8.66
CA MET A 179 6.28 -15.95 -8.01
C MET A 179 7.55 -16.16 -8.84
N GLU A 180 7.62 -17.24 -9.62
CA GLU A 180 8.76 -17.52 -10.52
C GLU A 180 8.85 -16.57 -11.71
N LEU A 181 7.77 -15.84 -12.01
CA LEU A 181 7.67 -14.87 -13.10
C LEU A 181 7.57 -13.43 -12.56
N ASP A 182 7.92 -13.20 -11.29
CA ASP A 182 7.79 -11.91 -10.61
C ASP A 182 6.37 -11.32 -10.61
N LEU A 183 5.34 -12.16 -10.80
CA LEU A 183 3.93 -11.82 -10.67
C LEU A 183 3.44 -12.18 -9.28
N ALA A 184 3.84 -11.36 -8.31
CA ALA A 184 3.53 -11.53 -6.90
C ALA A 184 2.76 -10.32 -6.35
N ASN A 185 2.27 -10.45 -5.12
CA ASN A 185 1.68 -9.32 -4.40
C ASN A 185 2.68 -8.14 -4.36
N SER A 186 2.17 -6.93 -4.55
CA SER A 186 2.92 -5.68 -4.67
C SER A 186 3.64 -5.44 -6.01
N THR A 187 3.58 -6.36 -6.97
CA THR A 187 4.05 -6.09 -8.33
C THR A 187 3.22 -4.96 -8.95
N ARG A 188 3.89 -3.90 -9.40
CA ARG A 188 3.26 -2.71 -9.99
C ARG A 188 3.29 -2.78 -11.52
N GLY A 189 2.25 -2.27 -12.16
CA GLY A 189 2.14 -2.26 -13.62
C GLY A 189 1.27 -1.11 -14.13
N THR A 190 1.20 -1.01 -15.45
CA THR A 190 0.27 -0.12 -16.15
C THR A 190 -0.63 -0.97 -17.04
N ILE A 191 -1.93 -0.70 -17.06
CA ILE A 191 -2.86 -1.39 -17.94
C ILE A 191 -2.63 -0.93 -19.38
N GLU A 192 -2.06 -1.78 -20.23
CA GLU A 192 -1.79 -1.41 -21.64
C GLU A 192 -2.97 -1.73 -22.56
N VAL A 193 -3.67 -2.83 -22.29
CA VAL A 193 -4.79 -3.31 -23.12
C VAL A 193 -5.84 -3.96 -22.23
N LEU A 194 -7.10 -3.80 -22.61
CA LEU A 194 -8.23 -4.49 -22.02
C LEU A 194 -8.85 -5.40 -23.07
N ILE A 195 -8.95 -6.69 -22.74
CA ILE A 195 -9.61 -7.70 -23.56
C ILE A 195 -10.89 -8.06 -22.82
N LEU A 196 -12.04 -7.78 -23.43
CA LEU A 196 -13.34 -8.07 -22.85
C LEU A 196 -13.61 -9.57 -22.88
N ASP A 197 -14.26 -10.08 -21.84
CA ASP A 197 -14.77 -11.45 -21.82
C ASP A 197 -15.84 -11.58 -22.94
N PRO A 198 -15.88 -12.67 -23.72
CA PRO A 198 -16.94 -12.88 -24.71
C PRO A 198 -18.38 -12.82 -24.18
N ARG A 199 -18.57 -12.88 -22.86
CA ARG A 199 -19.85 -12.73 -22.16
C ARG A 199 -20.30 -11.27 -22.02
N GLU A 200 -19.42 -10.29 -22.23
CA GLU A 200 -19.68 -8.84 -22.17
C GLU A 200 -19.89 -8.22 -23.56
#